data_AF-A0A7C5JFT4-F1
#
_entry.id   AF-A0A7C5JFT4-F1
#
_cell.length_a   1.000
_cell.length_b   1.000
_cell.length_c   1.000
_cell.angle_alpha   90.00
_cell.angle_beta   90.00
_cell.angle_gamma   90.00
#
_symmetry.space_group_name_H-M   'P 1'
#
loop_
_entity.id
_entity.type
_entity.pdbx_description
1 polymer ?
#
loop_
_entity_poly.entity_id
_entity_poly.type
_entity_poly.pdbx_seq_one_letter_code
_entity_poly.pdbx_strand_id
1 'polypeptide(L)'
;MNRFNWTYIDHKNERHHVGLMHGAQSGNLLVYCNTDILIIDFQVLHSHTYSFFIEEEFCELSIEKTADEQYLYSFDLNTEADTPLNRYRKKLSKKHLWQSLAFLAGFLILVFSLTISFTYWNKYNNQHQFAYGNGIQGRETIAQISIDPESEGKLVSYYFVANGKSYRANTKFKENATPFFKHGMPLIAGDEFVVKYAIDDPTINEIDYNRPSRKQISTYRNRAIERHLAFHPELDLDYCSCVADIAFKMKGINGLADLYFQRVSEEENPKHNINSYKRLVRSPKFTQRVEEKCWAQ
;
A
#
# COMPACT_ATOMS: atom_id res chain seq x y z
N MET A 1 -61.10 -1.61 -45.02
CA MET A 1 -61.27 -2.25 -43.70
C MET A 1 -59.93 -2.83 -43.30
N ASN A 2 -59.35 -2.31 -42.23
CA ASN A 2 -58.01 -2.66 -41.77
C ASN A 2 -58.10 -3.86 -40.83
N ARG A 3 -57.14 -4.79 -40.95
CA ARG A 3 -57.07 -5.99 -40.11
C ARG A 3 -55.64 -6.16 -39.62
N PHE A 4 -55.47 -6.38 -38.33
CA PHE A 4 -54.18 -6.61 -37.70
C PHE A 4 -54.28 -7.80 -36.75
N ASN A 5 -53.21 -8.58 -36.65
CA ASN A 5 -53.13 -9.71 -35.76
C ASN A 5 -51.78 -9.70 -35.03
N TRP A 6 -51.80 -9.98 -33.74
CA TRP A 6 -50.63 -10.19 -32.91
C TRP A 6 -50.69 -11.60 -32.30
N THR A 7 -49.52 -12.17 -32.04
CA THR A 7 -49.40 -13.38 -31.23
C THR A 7 -48.72 -13.01 -29.93
N TYR A 8 -49.46 -13.16 -28.84
CA TYR A 8 -48.99 -12.95 -27.48
C TYR A 8 -48.68 -14.31 -26.84
N ILE A 9 -47.58 -14.41 -26.10
CA ILE A 9 -47.22 -15.60 -25.33
C ILE A 9 -47.23 -15.23 -23.86
N ASP A 10 -48.03 -15.92 -23.07
CA ASP A 10 -48.18 -15.60 -21.65
C ASP A 10 -47.07 -16.21 -20.77
N HIS A 11 -47.13 -15.92 -19.47
CA HIS A 11 -46.20 -16.44 -18.48
C HIS A 11 -46.28 -17.96 -18.25
N LYS A 12 -47.34 -18.62 -18.74
CA LYS A 12 -47.51 -20.08 -18.77
C LYS A 12 -47.04 -20.69 -20.10
N ASN A 13 -46.50 -19.86 -21.00
CA ASN A 13 -46.04 -20.23 -22.33
C ASN A 13 -47.19 -20.65 -23.27
N GLU A 14 -48.42 -20.19 -23.00
CA GLU A 14 -49.57 -20.39 -23.87
C GLU A 14 -49.66 -19.26 -24.91
N ARG A 15 -50.16 -19.59 -26.10
CA ARG A 15 -50.24 -18.65 -27.23
C ARG A 15 -51.64 -18.10 -27.39
N HIS A 16 -51.74 -16.78 -27.49
CA HIS A 16 -52.97 -16.03 -27.63
C HIS A 16 -52.94 -15.23 -28.93
N HIS A 17 -53.95 -15.41 -29.78
CA HIS A 17 -54.06 -14.72 -31.06
C HIS A 17 -54.98 -13.51 -30.93
N VAL A 18 -54.39 -12.33 -30.80
CA VAL A 18 -55.14 -11.08 -30.68
C VAL A 18 -55.37 -10.51 -32.06
N GLY A 19 -56.63 -10.37 -32.46
CA GLY A 19 -57.02 -9.81 -33.74
C GLY A 19 -57.80 -8.50 -33.58
N LEU A 20 -57.56 -7.59 -34.51
CA LEU A 20 -58.24 -6.31 -34.63
C LEU A 20 -58.81 -6.15 -36.03
N MET A 21 -60.06 -5.73 -36.11
CA MET A 21 -60.72 -5.31 -37.34
C MET A 21 -61.25 -3.89 -37.16
N HIS A 22 -60.76 -2.95 -37.97
CA HIS A 22 -61.14 -1.55 -37.88
C HIS A 22 -61.55 -0.97 -39.23
N GLY A 23 -62.77 -0.45 -39.30
CA GLY A 23 -63.30 0.26 -40.45
C GLY A 23 -62.94 1.74 -40.43
N ALA A 24 -61.80 2.13 -41.02
CA ALA A 24 -61.31 3.51 -41.00
C ALA A 24 -62.33 4.60 -41.42
N GLN A 25 -63.32 4.27 -42.26
CA GLN A 25 -64.38 5.20 -42.68
C GLN A 25 -65.67 5.04 -41.88
N SER A 26 -66.00 3.83 -41.42
CA SER A 26 -67.23 3.56 -40.68
C SER A 26 -67.07 3.72 -39.16
N GLY A 27 -65.83 3.74 -38.67
CA GLY A 27 -65.49 3.74 -37.25
C GLY A 27 -65.82 2.44 -36.52
N ASN A 28 -66.16 1.36 -37.24
CA ASN A 28 -66.50 0.07 -36.60
C ASN A 28 -65.22 -0.64 -36.16
N LEU A 29 -65.13 -1.00 -34.90
CA LEU A 29 -64.01 -1.71 -34.30
C LEU A 29 -64.46 -3.04 -33.69
N LEU A 30 -63.68 -4.09 -33.94
CA LEU A 30 -63.79 -5.39 -33.28
C LEU A 30 -62.39 -5.82 -32.84
N VAL A 31 -62.26 -6.16 -31.56
CA VAL A 31 -61.05 -6.77 -30.99
C VAL A 31 -61.44 -8.13 -30.42
N TYR A 32 -60.68 -9.16 -30.78
CA TYR A 32 -60.89 -10.53 -30.31
C TYR A 32 -59.56 -11.17 -29.89
N CYS A 33 -59.63 -12.13 -28.99
CA CYS A 33 -58.52 -13.00 -28.65
C CYS A 33 -58.94 -14.46 -28.88
N ASN A 34 -58.20 -15.16 -29.73
CA ASN A 34 -58.54 -16.49 -30.22
C ASN A 34 -59.94 -16.50 -30.87
N THR A 35 -60.95 -17.02 -30.17
CA THR A 35 -62.36 -17.04 -30.60
C THR A 35 -63.24 -16.06 -29.85
N ASP A 36 -62.73 -15.43 -28.79
CA ASP A 36 -63.53 -14.65 -27.86
C ASP A 36 -63.45 -13.16 -28.20
N ILE A 37 -64.62 -12.53 -28.30
CA ILE A 37 -64.72 -11.09 -28.56
C ILE A 37 -64.43 -10.34 -27.26
N LEU A 38 -63.42 -9.47 -27.30
CA LEU A 38 -63.01 -8.66 -26.16
C LEU A 38 -63.69 -7.29 -26.18
N ILE A 39 -63.71 -6.63 -27.33
CA ILE A 39 -64.22 -5.26 -27.49
C ILE A 39 -64.98 -5.15 -28.81
N ILE A 40 -66.15 -4.51 -28.75
CA ILE A 40 -66.88 -3.99 -29.91
C ILE A 40 -67.11 -2.52 -29.65
N ASP A 41 -66.72 -1.66 -30.58
CA ASP A 41 -66.94 -0.23 -30.49
C ASP A 41 -67.29 0.36 -31.86
N PHE A 42 -68.01 1.48 -31.84
CA PHE A 42 -68.47 2.17 -33.05
C PHE A 42 -68.00 3.62 -32.99
N GLN A 43 -67.84 4.23 -34.17
CA GLN A 43 -67.39 5.62 -34.32
C GLN A 43 -65.94 5.89 -33.84
N VAL A 44 -65.06 4.90 -33.92
CA VAL A 44 -63.63 5.03 -33.61
C VAL A 44 -62.87 5.75 -34.72
N LEU A 45 -63.15 7.04 -34.91
CA LEU A 45 -62.56 7.86 -35.99
C LEU A 45 -61.30 8.63 -35.55
N HIS A 46 -60.99 8.63 -34.26
CA HIS A 46 -59.85 9.31 -33.66
C HIS A 46 -58.96 8.33 -32.88
N SER A 47 -57.80 8.82 -32.42
CA SER A 47 -56.90 7.99 -31.61
C SER A 47 -57.59 7.54 -30.33
N HIS A 48 -57.47 6.25 -30.01
CA HIS A 48 -58.06 5.66 -28.82
C HIS A 48 -57.19 4.50 -28.31
N THR A 49 -57.12 4.37 -26.99
CA THR A 49 -56.41 3.26 -26.33
C THR A 49 -57.44 2.45 -25.55
N TYR A 50 -57.46 1.15 -25.81
CA TYR A 50 -58.27 0.20 -25.08
C TYR A 50 -57.39 -0.62 -24.14
N SER A 51 -57.89 -0.86 -22.94
CA SER A 51 -57.19 -1.71 -21.97
C SER A 51 -58.07 -2.89 -21.60
N PHE A 52 -57.51 -4.09 -21.61
CA PHE A 52 -58.21 -5.33 -21.28
C PHE A 52 -57.24 -6.35 -20.69
N PHE A 53 -57.79 -7.40 -20.09
CA PHE A 53 -56.99 -8.51 -19.58
C PHE A 53 -57.03 -9.68 -20.57
N ILE A 54 -55.87 -10.27 -20.83
CA ILE A 54 -55.76 -11.63 -21.35
C ILE A 54 -55.19 -12.46 -20.21
N GLU A 55 -55.98 -13.39 -19.68
CA GLU A 55 -55.66 -14.10 -18.43
C GLU A 55 -55.35 -13.11 -17.28
N GLU A 56 -54.11 -13.10 -16.78
CA GLU A 56 -53.65 -12.22 -15.69
C GLU A 56 -52.89 -10.98 -16.20
N GLU A 57 -52.81 -10.80 -17.53
CA GLU A 57 -51.93 -9.82 -18.15
C GLU A 57 -52.71 -8.63 -18.66
N PHE A 58 -52.31 -7.45 -18.19
CA PHE A 58 -52.96 -6.20 -18.55
C PHE A 58 -52.38 -5.70 -19.86
N CYS A 59 -53.21 -5.73 -20.90
CA CYS A 59 -52.85 -5.43 -22.26
C CYS A 59 -53.46 -4.09 -22.68
N GLU A 60 -52.73 -3.35 -23.48
CA GLU A 60 -53.19 -2.10 -24.09
C GLU A 60 -53.12 -2.23 -25.60
N LEU A 61 -54.21 -1.83 -26.25
CA LEU A 61 -54.32 -1.74 -27.69
C LEU A 61 -54.53 -0.28 -28.04
N SER A 62 -53.55 0.32 -28.71
CA SER A 62 -53.61 1.71 -29.14
C SER A 62 -53.90 1.79 -30.62
N ILE A 63 -54.87 2.63 -30.96
CA ILE A 63 -55.17 3.06 -32.33
C ILE A 63 -54.76 4.53 -32.40
N GLU A 64 -53.77 4.86 -33.21
CA GLU A 64 -53.27 6.22 -33.36
C GLU A 64 -53.53 6.73 -34.76
N LYS A 65 -54.25 7.85 -34.88
CA LYS A 65 -54.45 8.54 -36.15
C LYS A 65 -53.30 9.51 -36.41
N THR A 66 -52.54 9.29 -37.49
CA THR A 66 -51.40 10.12 -37.87
C THR A 66 -51.85 11.38 -38.63
N ALA A 67 -50.94 12.34 -38.79
CA ALA A 67 -51.19 13.58 -39.53
C ALA A 67 -51.56 13.35 -41.01
N ASP A 68 -51.18 12.20 -41.58
CA ASP A 68 -51.48 11.80 -42.96
C ASP A 68 -52.82 11.05 -43.08
N GLU A 69 -53.70 11.16 -42.08
CA GLU A 69 -55.01 10.48 -42.02
C GLU A 69 -54.91 8.93 -42.05
N GLN A 70 -53.76 8.37 -41.68
CA GLN A 70 -53.55 6.94 -41.54
C GLN A 70 -53.71 6.50 -40.08
N TYR A 71 -53.97 5.20 -39.87
CA TYR A 71 -54.09 4.62 -38.54
C TYR A 71 -52.92 3.67 -38.26
N LEU A 72 -52.25 3.87 -37.14
CA LEU A 72 -51.29 2.94 -36.57
C LEU A 72 -51.95 2.14 -35.44
N TYR A 73 -51.56 0.88 -35.33
CA TYR A 73 -52.12 -0.03 -34.34
C TYR A 73 -50.96 -0.65 -33.56
N SER A 74 -50.98 -0.54 -32.23
CA SER A 74 -50.03 -1.21 -31.36
C SER A 74 -50.76 -2.06 -30.33
N PHE A 75 -50.09 -3.14 -29.92
CA PHE A 75 -50.54 -4.03 -28.86
C PHE A 75 -49.36 -4.24 -27.91
N ASP A 76 -49.52 -3.75 -26.69
CA ASP A 76 -48.45 -3.66 -25.71
C ASP A 76 -48.89 -4.22 -24.36
N LEU A 77 -47.94 -4.80 -23.62
CA LEU A 77 -48.18 -5.27 -22.25
C LEU A 77 -47.89 -4.13 -21.29
N ASN A 78 -48.90 -3.71 -20.53
CA ASN A 78 -48.70 -2.72 -19.49
C ASN A 78 -48.16 -3.40 -18.22
N THR A 79 -46.83 -3.43 -18.13
CA THR A 79 -46.09 -3.99 -17.00
C THR A 79 -45.96 -3.02 -15.81
N GLU A 80 -46.38 -1.76 -15.99
CA GLU A 80 -46.26 -0.72 -14.98
C GLU A 80 -47.47 -0.64 -14.05
N ALA A 81 -48.67 -0.89 -14.59
CA ALA A 81 -49.93 -0.91 -13.88
C ALA A 81 -49.90 -1.81 -12.63
N ASP A 82 -50.64 -1.43 -11.59
CA ASP A 82 -50.67 -2.16 -10.31
C ASP A 82 -51.56 -3.41 -10.35
N THR A 83 -51.15 -4.40 -11.15
CA THR A 83 -51.80 -5.72 -11.20
C THR A 83 -51.11 -6.70 -10.24
N PRO A 84 -51.81 -7.75 -9.76
CA PRO A 84 -51.20 -8.80 -8.94
C PRO A 84 -49.94 -9.40 -9.57
N LEU A 85 -49.96 -9.68 -10.88
CA LEU A 85 -48.83 -10.24 -11.61
C LEU A 85 -47.66 -9.26 -11.71
N ASN A 86 -47.91 -7.98 -12.00
CA ASN A 86 -46.86 -6.95 -12.04
C ASN A 86 -46.25 -6.72 -10.65
N ARG A 87 -47.03 -6.77 -9.56
CA ARG A 87 -46.51 -6.73 -8.19
C ARG A 87 -45.59 -7.92 -7.89
N TYR A 88 -45.96 -9.12 -8.33
CA TYR A 88 -45.13 -10.31 -8.18
C TYR A 88 -43.79 -10.15 -8.93
N ARG A 89 -43.83 -9.72 -10.19
CA ARG A 89 -42.64 -9.44 -11.01
C ARG A 89 -41.71 -8.41 -10.35
N LYS A 90 -42.26 -7.30 -9.85
CA LYS A 90 -41.50 -6.25 -9.15
C LYS A 90 -40.84 -6.76 -7.87
N LYS A 91 -41.47 -7.68 -7.13
CA LYS A 91 -40.86 -8.31 -5.94
C LYS A 91 -39.73 -9.25 -6.32
N LEU A 92 -39.93 -10.08 -7.35
CA LEU A 92 -38.93 -11.03 -7.83
C LEU A 92 -37.69 -10.31 -8.36
N SER A 93 -37.86 -9.26 -9.17
CA SER A 93 -36.75 -8.46 -9.70
C SER A 93 -35.93 -7.80 -8.60
N LYS A 94 -36.59 -7.21 -7.59
CA LYS A 94 -35.90 -6.66 -6.40
C LYS A 94 -35.07 -7.70 -5.67
N LYS A 95 -35.59 -8.92 -5.51
CA LYS A 95 -34.86 -10.02 -4.88
C LYS A 95 -33.59 -10.38 -5.68
N HIS A 96 -33.70 -10.51 -7.00
CA HIS A 96 -32.56 -10.81 -7.87
C HIS A 96 -31.51 -9.69 -7.89
N LEU A 97 -31.94 -8.44 -7.86
CA LEU A 97 -31.04 -7.28 -7.74
C LEU A 97 -30.26 -7.33 -6.42
N TRP A 98 -30.95 -7.57 -5.29
CA TRP A 98 -30.29 -7.71 -3.99
C TRP A 98 -29.33 -8.90 -3.93
N GLN A 99 -29.69 -10.04 -4.52
CA GLN A 99 -28.80 -11.20 -4.63
C GLN A 99 -27.55 -10.88 -5.46
N SER A 100 -27.72 -10.20 -6.60
CA SER A 100 -26.61 -9.81 -7.47
C SER A 100 -25.67 -8.81 -6.78
N LEU A 101 -26.24 -7.83 -6.07
CA LEU A 101 -25.47 -6.85 -5.30
C LEU A 101 -24.68 -7.52 -4.15
N ALA A 102 -25.32 -8.45 -3.43
CA ALA A 102 -24.67 -9.21 -2.36
C ALA A 102 -23.51 -10.07 -2.89
N PHE A 103 -23.69 -10.72 -4.05
CA PHE A 103 -22.64 -11.49 -4.70
C PHE A 103 -21.45 -10.60 -5.10
N LEU A 104 -21.71 -9.45 -5.72
CA LEU A 104 -20.68 -8.49 -6.10
C LEU A 104 -19.89 -7.99 -4.89
N ALA A 105 -20.58 -7.63 -3.80
CA ALA A 105 -19.94 -7.20 -2.56
C ALA A 105 -19.05 -8.30 -1.96
N GLY A 106 -19.53 -9.54 -1.90
CA GLY A 106 -18.76 -10.68 -1.42
C GLY A 106 -17.50 -10.95 -2.25
N PHE A 107 -17.60 -10.83 -3.58
CA PHE A 107 -16.47 -10.98 -4.48
C PHE A 107 -15.41 -9.90 -4.27
N LEU A 108 -15.81 -8.63 -4.12
CA LEU A 108 -14.87 -7.54 -3.85
C LEU A 108 -14.12 -7.73 -2.52
N ILE A 109 -14.81 -8.16 -1.47
CA ILE A 109 -14.19 -8.45 -0.17
C ILE A 109 -13.14 -9.56 -0.30
N LEU A 110 -13.43 -10.61 -1.07
CA LEU A 110 -12.51 -11.72 -1.30
C LEU A 110 -11.27 -11.29 -2.09
N VAL A 111 -11.42 -10.48 -3.13
CA VAL A 111 -10.27 -9.95 -3.88
C VAL A 111 -9.41 -9.07 -2.97
N PHE A 112 -10.03 -8.20 -2.17
CA PHE A 112 -9.31 -7.30 -1.27
C PHE A 112 -8.57 -8.05 -0.14
N SER A 113 -9.16 -9.13 0.39
CA SER A 113 -8.49 -9.94 1.40
C SER A 113 -7.29 -10.68 0.81
N LEU A 114 -7.40 -11.21 -0.41
CA LEU A 114 -6.29 -11.87 -1.10
C LEU A 114 -5.14 -10.91 -1.40
N THR A 115 -5.41 -9.69 -1.85
CA THR A 115 -4.35 -8.69 -2.10
C THR A 115 -3.65 -8.26 -0.82
N ILE A 116 -4.40 -8.05 0.28
CA ILE A 116 -3.81 -7.78 1.60
C ILE A 116 -2.95 -8.96 2.05
N SER A 117 -3.46 -10.19 2.02
CA SER A 117 -2.69 -11.38 2.41
C SER A 117 -1.41 -11.54 1.58
N PHE A 118 -1.48 -11.33 0.26
CA PHE A 118 -0.32 -11.41 -0.62
C PHE A 118 0.76 -10.36 -0.28
N THR A 119 0.35 -9.12 -0.01
CA THR A 119 1.30 -8.04 0.36
C THR A 119 1.95 -8.31 1.72
N TYR A 120 1.20 -8.80 2.71
CA TYR A 120 1.75 -9.20 4.00
C TYR A 120 2.72 -10.38 3.88
N TRP A 121 2.39 -11.40 3.08
CA TRP A 121 3.26 -12.53 2.85
C TRP A 121 4.58 -12.13 2.16
N ASN A 122 4.50 -11.25 1.15
CA ASN A 122 5.69 -10.76 0.46
C ASN A 122 6.60 -9.96 1.41
N LYS A 123 6.02 -9.12 2.27
CA LYS A 123 6.78 -8.37 3.29
C LYS A 123 7.44 -9.30 4.32
N TYR A 124 6.74 -10.36 4.75
CA TYR A 124 7.29 -11.37 5.66
C TYR A 124 8.47 -12.12 5.03
N ASN A 125 8.30 -12.64 3.81
CA ASN A 125 9.37 -13.36 3.12
C ASN A 125 10.60 -12.50 2.84
N ASN A 126 10.42 -11.25 2.39
CA ASN A 126 11.54 -10.35 2.10
C ASN A 126 12.34 -9.98 3.36
N GLN A 127 11.71 -9.97 4.54
CA GLN A 127 12.42 -9.74 5.80
C GLN A 127 13.17 -10.99 6.29
N HIS A 128 12.71 -12.20 5.96
CA HIS A 128 13.33 -13.46 6.37
C HIS A 128 14.44 -13.98 5.43
N GLN A 129 14.55 -13.46 4.20
CA GLN A 129 15.64 -13.85 3.28
C GLN A 129 17.04 -13.47 3.76
N PHE A 130 17.21 -12.44 4.61
CA PHE A 130 18.50 -12.17 5.27
C PHE A 130 18.78 -13.08 6.47
N ALA A 131 17.73 -13.57 7.15
CA ALA A 131 17.88 -14.23 8.45
C ALA A 131 18.08 -15.75 8.37
N TYR A 132 17.68 -16.41 7.27
CA TYR A 132 17.70 -17.88 7.16
C TYR A 132 18.50 -18.47 5.99
N GLY A 133 19.19 -17.65 5.20
CA GLY A 133 20.02 -18.12 4.09
C GLY A 133 21.48 -18.32 4.50
N ASN A 134 21.85 -19.54 4.89
CA ASN A 134 23.21 -20.02 4.64
C ASN A 134 23.52 -19.80 3.13
N GLY A 135 24.28 -18.75 2.80
CA GLY A 135 24.86 -18.59 1.47
C GLY A 135 24.19 -17.64 0.48
N ILE A 136 23.76 -16.43 0.90
CA ILE A 136 23.84 -15.31 -0.05
C ILE A 136 25.34 -15.06 -0.27
N GLN A 137 25.84 -15.28 -1.49
CA GLN A 137 27.09 -14.67 -1.95
C GLN A 137 26.86 -13.15 -1.97
N GLY A 138 26.91 -12.53 -0.79
CA GLY A 138 26.73 -11.10 -0.67
C GLY A 138 28.03 -10.40 -1.00
N ARG A 139 27.97 -9.37 -1.83
CA ARG A 139 29.12 -8.48 -2.00
C ARG A 139 29.10 -7.43 -0.91
N GLU A 140 30.29 -7.00 -0.53
CA GLU A 140 30.48 -5.90 0.41
C GLU A 140 30.92 -4.66 -0.36
N THR A 141 30.44 -3.51 0.08
CA THR A 141 30.92 -2.20 -0.36
C THR A 141 30.85 -1.22 0.82
N ILE A 142 31.25 0.03 0.59
CA ILE A 142 31.14 1.08 1.58
C ILE A 142 29.84 1.84 1.35
N ALA A 143 29.05 1.96 2.42
CA ALA A 143 27.89 2.82 2.52
C ALA A 143 28.27 4.11 3.25
N GLN A 144 27.67 5.22 2.82
CA GLN A 144 27.78 6.51 3.47
C GLN A 144 26.45 6.88 4.12
N ILE A 145 26.53 7.32 5.38
CA ILE A 145 25.37 7.72 6.18
C ILE A 145 24.83 9.07 5.70
N SER A 146 23.51 9.17 5.66
CA SER A 146 22.77 10.41 5.45
C SER A 146 21.70 10.54 6.52
N ILE A 147 21.77 11.66 7.23
CA ILE A 147 20.82 12.03 8.27
C ILE A 147 19.97 13.16 7.71
N ASP A 148 18.65 12.98 7.72
CA ASP A 148 17.73 14.02 7.26
C ASP A 148 17.65 15.14 8.33
N PRO A 149 18.11 16.37 8.03
CA PRO A 149 18.12 17.47 8.98
C PRO A 149 16.72 17.90 9.41
N GLU A 150 15.68 17.69 8.60
CA GLU A 150 14.29 18.02 8.94
C GLU A 150 13.68 17.00 9.90
N SER A 151 14.27 15.81 10.00
CA SER A 151 13.75 14.70 10.83
C SER A 151 14.26 14.69 12.27
N GLU A 152 14.96 15.74 12.73
CA GLU A 152 15.67 15.76 14.03
C GLU A 152 16.61 14.56 14.23
N GLY A 153 17.12 13.96 13.16
CA GLY A 153 17.99 12.78 13.23
C GLY A 153 17.25 11.44 13.40
N LYS A 154 15.91 11.43 13.38
CA LYS A 154 15.09 10.22 13.51
C LYS A 154 15.13 9.34 12.26
N LEU A 155 15.37 9.94 11.09
CA LEU A 155 15.48 9.23 9.83
C LEU A 155 16.95 9.15 9.40
N VAL A 156 17.60 8.05 9.77
CA VAL A 156 18.91 7.69 9.24
C VAL A 156 18.71 6.84 7.99
N SER A 157 19.33 7.26 6.89
CA SER A 157 19.43 6.50 5.64
C SER A 157 20.89 6.34 5.24
N TYR A 158 21.17 5.48 4.28
CA TYR A 158 22.52 5.33 3.74
C TYR A 158 22.50 5.11 2.24
N TYR A 159 23.58 5.54 1.60
CA TYR A 159 23.82 5.38 0.17
C TYR A 159 25.01 4.48 -0.07
N PHE A 160 24.93 3.61 -1.06
CA PHE A 160 26.05 2.78 -1.48
C PHE A 160 26.00 2.53 -2.99
N VAL A 161 27.16 2.21 -3.56
CA VAL A 161 27.28 1.91 -4.99
C VAL A 161 27.41 0.41 -5.18
N ALA A 162 26.50 -0.17 -5.95
CA ALA A 162 26.51 -1.56 -6.37
C ALA A 162 26.32 -1.63 -7.89
N ASN A 163 27.11 -2.43 -8.59
CA ASN A 163 27.01 -2.63 -10.04
C ASN A 163 26.99 -1.30 -10.84
N GLY A 164 27.74 -0.28 -10.40
CA GLY A 164 27.81 1.05 -11.03
C GLY A 164 26.59 1.96 -10.79
N LYS A 165 25.61 1.54 -9.98
CA LYS A 165 24.42 2.32 -9.63
C LYS A 165 24.42 2.67 -8.14
N SER A 166 23.90 3.86 -7.81
CA SER A 166 23.71 4.28 -6.42
C SER A 166 22.37 3.77 -5.91
N TYR A 167 22.38 3.19 -4.72
CA TYR A 167 21.21 2.71 -4.00
C TYR A 167 21.06 3.48 -2.70
N ARG A 168 19.83 3.83 -2.36
CA ARG A 168 19.46 4.41 -1.06
C ARG A 168 18.65 3.39 -0.28
N ALA A 169 19.01 3.18 0.97
CA ALA A 169 18.23 2.36 1.88
C ALA A 169 17.98 3.11 3.18
N ASN A 170 16.78 2.92 3.73
CA ASN A 170 16.45 3.40 5.06
C ASN A 170 16.93 2.40 6.10
N THR A 171 17.45 2.90 7.19
CA THR A 171 17.89 2.06 8.30
C THR A 171 16.67 1.56 9.06
N LYS A 172 16.73 0.34 9.59
CA LYS A 172 15.69 -0.18 10.50
C LYS A 172 15.86 0.37 11.93
N PHE A 173 16.48 1.54 12.08
CA PHE A 173 16.76 2.11 13.38
C PHE A 173 15.43 2.43 14.09
N LYS A 174 15.14 1.70 15.15
CA LYS A 174 14.02 1.96 16.06
C LYS A 174 14.62 2.59 17.31
N GLU A 175 14.39 3.88 17.49
CA GLU A 175 14.82 4.64 18.65
C GLU A 175 14.28 4.04 19.95
N ASN A 176 15.15 4.04 20.98
CA ASN A 176 14.81 4.32 22.39
C ASN A 176 16.07 4.48 23.26
N ALA A 177 17.16 4.99 22.69
CA ALA A 177 18.30 5.50 23.44
C ALA A 177 19.07 6.40 22.47
N THR A 178 19.64 7.46 23.01
CA THR A 178 20.68 8.33 22.46
C THR A 178 21.52 7.76 21.30
N PRO A 179 22.10 8.59 20.41
CA PRO A 179 22.74 8.18 19.14
C PRO A 179 24.10 7.50 19.34
N PHE A 180 24.19 6.58 20.30
CA PHE A 180 25.38 5.83 20.66
C PHE A 180 25.22 4.40 20.15
N PHE A 181 25.93 4.11 19.06
CA PHE A 181 26.00 2.77 18.50
C PHE A 181 26.62 1.78 19.50
N LYS A 182 26.46 0.48 19.23
CA LYS A 182 27.20 -0.59 19.93
C LYS A 182 28.72 -0.38 19.96
N HIS A 183 29.31 0.53 19.16
CA HIS A 183 30.74 0.86 19.18
C HIS A 183 31.09 2.18 19.89
N GLY A 184 30.09 2.84 20.47
CA GLY A 184 30.30 3.98 21.35
C GLY A 184 30.44 5.33 20.66
N MET A 185 30.95 5.41 19.44
CA MET A 185 31.16 6.70 18.74
C MET A 185 29.84 7.30 18.21
N PRO A 186 29.73 8.65 18.16
CA PRO A 186 28.57 9.31 17.59
C PRO A 186 28.52 9.10 16.07
N LEU A 187 27.31 8.85 15.57
CA LEU A 187 27.03 8.76 14.14
C LEU A 187 26.70 10.14 13.59
N ILE A 188 27.40 10.54 12.54
CA ILE A 188 27.09 11.78 11.82
C ILE A 188 26.93 11.53 10.32
N ALA A 189 26.28 12.46 9.63
CA ALA A 189 26.17 12.43 8.18
C ALA A 189 27.57 12.38 7.55
N GLY A 190 27.74 11.54 6.54
CA GLY A 190 29.01 11.30 5.88
C GLY A 190 29.84 10.17 6.47
N ASP A 191 29.46 9.61 7.65
CA ASP A 191 30.16 8.45 8.22
C ASP A 191 30.06 7.24 7.28
N GLU A 192 31.12 6.41 7.25
CA GLU A 192 31.26 5.31 6.31
C GLU A 192 31.33 3.93 6.98
N PHE A 193 30.47 2.99 6.55
CA PHE A 193 30.41 1.63 7.07
C PHE A 193 30.32 0.59 5.96
N VAL A 194 30.66 -0.65 6.28
CA VAL A 194 30.45 -1.77 5.36
C VAL A 194 28.95 -2.05 5.21
N VAL A 195 28.50 -2.20 3.98
CA VAL A 195 27.16 -2.72 3.65
C VAL A 195 27.31 -4.02 2.86
N LYS A 196 26.49 -5.01 3.22
CA LYS A 196 26.35 -6.26 2.49
C LYS A 196 25.06 -6.23 1.67
N TYR A 197 25.13 -6.61 0.40
CA TYR A 197 23.98 -6.64 -0.50
C TYR A 197 23.95 -7.92 -1.36
N ALA A 198 22.77 -8.32 -1.80
CA ALA A 198 22.61 -9.46 -2.71
C ALA A 198 23.07 -9.10 -4.13
N ILE A 199 23.86 -9.98 -4.77
CA ILE A 199 24.45 -9.71 -6.11
C ILE A 199 23.37 -9.46 -7.16
N ASP A 200 22.31 -10.28 -7.15
CA ASP A 200 21.25 -10.24 -8.15
C ASP A 200 20.25 -9.09 -7.91
N ASP A 201 20.07 -8.68 -6.65
CA ASP A 201 19.18 -7.59 -6.26
C ASP A 201 19.78 -6.74 -5.11
N PRO A 202 20.50 -5.65 -5.44
CA PRO A 202 21.09 -4.78 -4.42
C PRO A 202 20.07 -4.04 -3.55
N THR A 203 18.77 -4.04 -3.87
CA THR A 203 17.74 -3.49 -2.97
C THR A 203 17.59 -4.32 -1.69
N ILE A 204 18.07 -5.57 -1.73
CA ILE A 204 18.24 -6.47 -0.59
C ILE A 204 19.63 -6.19 0.00
N ASN A 205 19.69 -5.31 1.01
CA ASN A 205 20.93 -4.85 1.65
C ASN A 205 20.81 -4.71 3.18
N GLU A 206 21.96 -4.79 3.85
CA GLU A 206 22.11 -4.57 5.30
C GLU A 206 23.45 -3.88 5.60
N ILE A 207 23.39 -2.74 6.27
CA ILE A 207 24.56 -1.99 6.74
C ILE A 207 25.06 -2.56 8.07
N ASP A 208 26.36 -2.81 8.17
CA ASP A 208 27.04 -3.26 9.38
C ASP A 208 27.73 -2.08 10.08
N TYR A 209 27.01 -1.46 11.02
CA TYR A 209 27.52 -0.36 11.85
C TYR A 209 28.71 -0.74 12.74
N ASN A 210 29.01 -2.02 12.87
CA ASN A 210 30.13 -2.51 13.66
C ASN A 210 31.42 -2.58 12.85
N ARG A 211 31.33 -2.37 11.53
CA ARG A 211 32.45 -2.42 10.58
C ARG A 211 32.58 -1.09 9.84
N PRO A 212 33.09 -0.04 10.50
CA PRO A 212 33.41 1.21 9.83
C PRO A 212 34.50 1.02 8.77
N SER A 213 34.53 1.90 7.76
CA SER A 213 35.62 1.92 6.76
C SER A 213 36.97 2.27 7.42
N ARG A 214 38.08 1.95 6.75
CA ARG A 214 39.42 2.36 7.23
C ARG A 214 39.52 3.88 7.41
N LYS A 215 38.92 4.63 6.49
CA LYS A 215 38.82 6.08 6.55
C LYS A 215 38.00 6.52 7.75
N GLN A 216 36.85 5.88 8.00
CA GLN A 216 36.02 6.18 9.15
C GLN A 216 36.70 5.91 10.49
N ILE A 217 37.54 4.87 10.60
CA ILE A 217 38.36 4.63 11.79
C ILE A 217 39.31 5.80 12.05
N SER A 218 39.96 6.33 11.01
CA SER A 218 40.81 7.52 11.12
C SER A 218 40.01 8.76 11.54
N THR A 219 38.79 8.91 11.01
CA THR A 219 37.88 10.00 11.42
C THR A 219 37.51 9.89 12.90
N TYR A 220 37.18 8.69 13.39
CA TYR A 220 36.91 8.46 14.81
C TYR A 220 38.11 8.74 15.70
N ARG A 221 39.32 8.38 15.25
CA ARG A 221 40.56 8.71 15.96
C ARG A 221 40.73 10.22 16.10
N ASN A 222 40.56 10.97 15.01
CA ASN A 222 40.71 12.43 15.01
C ASN A 222 39.66 13.09 15.92
N ARG A 223 38.39 12.66 15.86
CA ARG A 223 37.34 13.13 16.77
C ARG A 223 37.70 12.91 18.24
N ALA A 224 38.26 11.74 18.58
CA ALA A 224 38.69 11.46 19.94
C ALA A 224 39.86 12.35 20.39
N ILE A 225 40.84 12.61 19.51
CA ILE A 225 41.97 13.51 19.77
C ILE A 225 41.49 14.94 19.99
N GLU A 226 40.70 15.48 19.06
CA GLU A 226 40.13 16.84 19.14
C GLU A 226 39.34 17.02 20.43
N ARG A 227 38.50 16.03 20.77
CA ARG A 227 37.72 16.04 22.00
C ARG A 227 38.60 15.93 23.25
N HIS A 228 39.71 15.19 23.18
CA HIS A 228 40.65 15.06 24.28
C HIS A 228 41.39 16.37 24.55
N LEU A 229 41.95 16.96 23.49
CA LEU A 229 42.64 18.25 23.51
C LEU A 229 41.73 19.38 24.02
N ALA A 230 40.48 19.41 23.57
CA ALA A 230 39.50 20.43 24.01
C ALA A 230 39.23 20.40 25.53
N PHE A 231 39.41 19.24 26.18
CA PHE A 231 39.22 19.09 27.63
C PHE A 231 40.52 19.16 28.44
N HIS A 232 41.67 19.11 27.76
CA HIS A 232 43.03 19.12 28.30
C HIS A 232 43.93 20.08 27.50
N PRO A 233 43.64 21.39 27.50
CA PRO A 233 44.40 22.37 26.71
C PRO A 233 45.88 22.51 27.13
N GLU A 234 46.24 21.97 28.30
CA GLU A 234 47.61 21.89 28.79
C GLU A 234 48.49 20.84 28.08
N LEU A 235 47.86 19.90 27.38
CA LEU A 235 48.56 18.82 26.65
C LEU A 235 48.74 19.22 25.18
N ASP A 236 49.83 18.80 24.57
CA ASP A 236 50.04 19.02 23.14
C ASP A 236 49.31 17.97 22.27
N LEU A 237 49.26 18.26 20.97
CA LEU A 237 48.59 17.41 19.98
C LEU A 237 49.26 16.05 19.85
N ASP A 238 50.59 15.97 19.91
CA ASP A 238 51.35 14.75 19.71
C ASP A 238 51.13 13.76 20.86
N TYR A 239 51.11 14.27 22.09
CA TYR A 239 50.74 13.53 23.28
C TYR A 239 49.30 12.98 23.16
N CYS A 240 48.32 13.83 22.83
CA CYS A 240 46.93 13.41 22.68
C CYS A 240 46.74 12.37 21.56
N SER A 241 47.48 12.54 20.46
CA SER A 241 47.56 11.60 19.33
C SER A 241 48.11 10.25 19.78
N CYS A 242 49.20 10.22 20.54
CA CYS A 242 49.80 9.01 21.10
C CYS A 242 48.84 8.30 22.08
N VAL A 243 48.19 9.04 22.98
CA VAL A 243 47.20 8.51 23.93
C VAL A 243 46.03 7.85 23.19
N ALA A 244 45.51 8.50 22.13
CA ALA A 244 44.46 7.94 21.29
C ALA A 244 44.89 6.65 20.58
N ASP A 245 46.13 6.58 20.10
CA ASP A 245 46.68 5.37 19.48
C ASP A 245 46.80 4.21 20.46
N ILE A 246 47.21 4.48 21.71
CA ILE A 246 47.26 3.45 22.76
C ILE A 246 45.85 2.97 23.09
N ALA A 247 44.88 3.88 23.25
CA ALA A 247 43.50 3.54 23.52
C ALA A 247 42.90 2.66 22.41
N PHE A 248 43.13 3.03 21.14
CA PHE A 248 42.69 2.26 19.99
C PHE A 248 43.38 0.88 19.92
N LYS A 249 44.69 0.80 20.15
CA LYS A 249 45.41 -0.50 20.16
C LYS A 249 44.92 -1.43 21.27
N MET A 250 44.50 -0.88 22.41
CA MET A 250 44.05 -1.69 23.55
C MET A 250 42.59 -2.13 23.46
N LYS A 251 41.70 -1.27 22.96
CA LYS A 251 40.24 -1.52 23.00
C LYS A 251 39.52 -1.30 21.66
N GLY A 252 40.26 -1.04 20.58
CA GLY A 252 39.70 -0.68 19.28
C GLY A 252 38.90 0.62 19.36
N ILE A 253 37.79 0.68 18.63
CA ILE A 253 36.89 1.84 18.61
C ILE A 253 36.33 2.15 20.00
N ASN A 254 36.11 1.14 20.85
CA ASN A 254 35.65 1.35 22.22
C ASN A 254 36.65 2.17 23.05
N GLY A 255 37.96 2.07 22.77
CA GLY A 255 38.97 2.87 23.44
C GLY A 255 38.92 4.34 23.01
N LEU A 256 38.68 4.58 21.72
CA LEU A 256 38.45 5.94 21.21
C LEU A 256 37.17 6.55 21.78
N ALA A 257 36.11 5.75 21.90
CA ALA A 257 34.86 6.18 22.51
C ALA A 257 35.05 6.54 24.00
N ASP A 258 35.78 5.73 24.76
CA ASP A 258 36.11 6.06 26.16
C ASP A 258 36.84 7.41 26.28
N LEU A 259 37.74 7.74 25.36
CA LEU A 259 38.39 9.06 25.32
C LEU A 259 37.41 10.17 24.92
N TYR A 260 36.57 9.93 23.91
CA TYR A 260 35.61 10.92 23.40
C TYR A 260 34.56 11.31 24.46
N PHE A 261 34.07 10.35 25.24
CA PHE A 261 33.02 10.53 26.24
C PHE A 261 33.54 10.81 27.66
N GLN A 262 34.76 11.32 27.80
CA GLN A 262 35.43 11.50 29.10
C GLN A 262 34.72 12.42 30.11
N ARG A 263 33.78 13.27 29.66
CA ARG A 263 32.96 14.16 30.53
C ARG A 263 31.47 13.84 30.51
N VAL A 264 31.05 12.75 29.85
CA VAL A 264 29.63 12.36 29.75
C VAL A 264 29.24 11.47 30.93
N SER A 265 28.03 11.63 31.44
CA SER A 265 27.54 10.85 32.59
C SER A 265 27.11 9.44 32.17
N GLU A 266 26.98 8.54 33.14
CA GLU A 266 26.56 7.16 32.90
C GLU A 266 25.08 7.08 32.49
N GLU A 267 24.25 8.01 32.94
CA GLU A 267 22.84 8.09 32.53
C GLU A 267 22.70 8.48 31.05
N GLU A 268 23.55 9.39 30.55
CA GLU A 268 23.51 9.83 29.16
C GLU A 268 24.10 8.76 28.21
N ASN A 269 25.22 8.14 28.60
CA ASN A 269 25.85 7.06 27.85
C ASN A 269 26.31 5.94 28.80
N PRO A 270 25.49 4.91 29.03
CA PRO A 270 25.81 3.82 29.96
C PRO A 270 27.07 3.03 29.59
N LYS A 271 27.46 3.05 28.31
CA LYS A 271 28.59 2.26 27.81
C LYS A 271 29.92 3.01 27.85
N HIS A 272 29.92 4.26 27.41
CA HIS A 272 31.11 5.10 27.32
C HIS A 272 30.86 6.44 28.00
N ASN A 273 31.53 6.67 29.12
CA ASN A 273 31.27 7.79 30.00
C ASN A 273 32.51 8.11 30.83
N ILE A 274 32.39 9.08 31.74
CA ILE A 274 33.45 9.48 32.66
C ILE A 274 34.03 8.31 33.47
N ASN A 275 33.22 7.31 33.83
CA ASN A 275 33.68 6.15 34.59
C ASN A 275 34.47 5.20 33.70
N SER A 276 34.04 4.96 32.46
CA SER A 276 34.79 4.13 31.51
C SER A 276 36.12 4.77 31.10
N TYR A 277 36.13 6.09 30.90
CA TYR A 277 37.34 6.89 30.70
C TYR A 277 38.32 6.75 31.86
N LYS A 278 37.88 7.05 33.09
CA LYS A 278 38.72 6.92 34.30
C LYS A 278 39.29 5.50 34.43
N ARG A 279 38.49 4.49 34.12
CA ARG A 279 38.93 3.07 34.15
C ARG A 279 40.00 2.78 33.10
N LEU A 280 39.90 3.37 31.91
CA LEU A 280 40.92 3.25 30.88
C LEU A 280 42.24 3.90 31.33
N VAL A 281 42.21 5.19 31.67
CA VAL A 281 43.43 5.98 31.93
C VAL A 281 44.12 5.65 33.25
N ARG A 282 43.38 5.11 34.24
CA ARG A 282 43.94 4.62 35.51
C ARG A 282 44.34 3.16 35.48
N SER A 283 44.13 2.45 34.36
CA SER A 283 44.54 1.04 34.29
C SER A 283 46.06 0.94 34.21
N PRO A 284 46.72 0.08 35.03
CA PRO A 284 48.18 0.01 35.07
C PRO A 284 48.81 -0.22 33.69
N LYS A 285 48.20 -1.09 32.88
CA LYS A 285 48.65 -1.39 31.52
C LYS A 285 48.55 -0.21 30.56
N PHE A 286 47.61 0.71 30.77
CA PHE A 286 47.46 1.90 29.93
C PHE A 286 48.47 2.95 30.36
N THR A 287 48.53 3.25 31.67
CA THR A 287 49.48 4.23 32.24
C THR A 287 50.92 3.88 31.88
N GLN A 288 51.33 2.62 32.07
CA GLN A 288 52.66 2.15 31.68
C GLN A 288 52.97 2.43 30.20
N ARG A 289 52.03 2.14 29.28
CA ARG A 289 52.25 2.37 27.85
C ARG A 289 52.32 3.86 27.49
N VAL A 290 51.56 4.70 28.17
CA VAL A 290 51.58 6.15 27.96
C VAL A 290 52.92 6.74 28.45
N GLU A 291 53.39 6.31 29.63
CA GLU A 291 54.72 6.68 30.15
C GLU A 291 55.86 6.23 29.22
N GLU A 292 55.81 4.99 28.74
CA GLU A 292 56.84 4.44 27.84
C GLU A 292 56.87 5.09 26.45
N LYS A 293 55.73 5.56 25.93
CA LYS A 293 55.60 5.91 24.49
C LYS A 293 55.23 7.35 24.20
N CYS A 294 54.52 8.03 25.10
CA CYS A 294 53.97 9.36 24.83
C CYS A 294 54.75 10.48 25.52
N TRP A 295 55.39 10.20 26.67
CA TRP A 295 56.24 11.17 27.38
C TRP A 295 57.73 11.11 26.97
N ALA A 296 58.11 10.09 26.19
CA ALA A 296 59.49 9.83 25.80
C ALA A 296 59.82 10.26 24.35
N GLN A 297 58.99 11.12 23.74
CA GLN A 297 59.20 11.66 22.39
C GLN A 297 59.63 13.13 22.44
#